data_AF-A0A957P3T5-F1
#
_entry.id   AF-A0A957P3T5-F1
#
_cell.length_a   1.000
_cell.length_b   1.000
_cell.length_c   1.000
_cell.angle_alpha   90.00
_cell.angle_beta   90.00
_cell.angle_gamma   90.00
#
_symmetry.space_group_name_H-M   'P 1'
#
loop_
_entity.id
_entity.type
_entity.pdbx_description
1 polymer ?
#
loop_
_entity_poly.entity_id
_entity_poly.type
_entity_poly.pdbx_seq_one_letter_code
_entity_poly.pdbx_strand_id
1 'polypeptide(L)'
;MQKIFIANIEPQYFAGLEALQAACFPNLGPDERMCVHHFAKQYEVFREGQFVAVYHSANGEEQVIGQGSGFFIDFDFEHPDHT
;
A
#
# COMPACT_ATOMS: atom_id res chain seq x y z
N MET A 1 -5.71 -23.85 3.67
CA MET A 1 -5.33 -23.11 4.89
C MET A 1 -5.43 -21.64 4.57
N GLN A 2 -6.10 -20.85 5.41
CA GLN A 2 -6.14 -19.39 5.22
C GLN A 2 -4.83 -18.79 5.71
N LYS A 3 -4.24 -17.87 4.95
CA LYS A 3 -2.94 -17.29 5.29
C LYS A 3 -2.87 -15.83 4.83
N ILE A 4 -2.18 -15.00 5.62
CA ILE A 4 -1.85 -13.63 5.26
C ILE A 4 -0.36 -13.60 4.91
N PHE A 5 -0.03 -12.97 3.79
CA PHE A 5 1.34 -12.69 3.38
C PHE A 5 1.55 -11.18 3.36
N ILE A 6 2.74 -10.77 3.81
CA ILE A 6 3.23 -9.40 3.61
C ILE A 6 4.27 -9.47 2.49
N ALA A 7 4.13 -8.63 1.48
CA ALA A 7 5.06 -8.51 0.38
C ALA A 7 5.31 -7.03 0.07
N ASN A 8 6.38 -6.73 -0.67
CA ASN A 8 6.49 -5.43 -1.32
C ASN A 8 5.36 -5.24 -2.33
N ILE A 9 4.98 -3.99 -2.56
CA ILE A 9 3.97 -3.67 -3.57
C ILE A 9 4.49 -4.04 -4.97
N GLU A 10 3.58 -4.51 -5.82
CA GLU A 10 3.78 -4.78 -7.24
C GLU A 10 2.52 -4.34 -8.00
N PRO A 11 2.58 -4.05 -9.31
CA PRO A 11 1.47 -3.48 -10.07
C PRO A 11 0.16 -4.27 -10.01
N GLN A 12 0.24 -5.58 -9.86
CA GLN A 12 -0.93 -6.46 -9.71
C GLN A 12 -1.81 -6.14 -8.50
N TYR A 13 -1.28 -5.44 -7.49
CA TYR A 13 -2.02 -5.11 -6.27
C TYR A 13 -2.74 -3.75 -6.32
N PHE A 14 -2.47 -2.90 -7.32
CA PHE A 14 -2.98 -1.52 -7.34
C PHE A 14 -4.50 -1.43 -7.36
N ALA A 15 -5.17 -2.27 -8.15
CA ALA A 15 -6.64 -2.29 -8.21
C ALA A 15 -7.26 -2.76 -6.87
N GLY A 16 -6.63 -3.75 -6.22
CA GLY A 16 -7.04 -4.20 -4.89
C GLY A 16 -6.88 -3.11 -3.82
N LEU A 17 -5.82 -2.32 -3.91
CA LEU A 17 -5.58 -1.18 -3.02
C LEU A 17 -6.57 -0.04 -3.22
N GLU A 18 -6.93 0.28 -4.46
CA GLU A 18 -8.00 1.25 -4.76
C GLU A 18 -9.34 0.79 -4.17
N ALA A 19 -9.69 -0.48 -4.35
CA ALA A 19 -10.90 -1.04 -3.74
C ALA A 19 -10.87 -0.99 -2.20
N LEU A 20 -9.70 -1.24 -1.60
CA LEU A 20 -9.50 -1.20 -0.15
C LEU A 20 -9.76 0.20 0.43
N GLN A 21 -9.50 1.28 -0.32
CA GLN A 21 -9.73 2.66 0.14
C GLN A 21 -11.18 2.89 0.58
N ALA A 22 -12.16 2.28 -0.08
CA ALA A 22 -13.56 2.42 0.30
C ALA A 22 -13.88 1.82 1.67
N ALA A 23 -13.20 0.74 2.04
CA ALA A 23 -13.37 0.09 3.34
C ALA A 23 -12.60 0.83 4.44
N CYS A 24 -11.39 1.31 4.16
CA CYS A 24 -10.55 2.01 5.14
C CYS A 24 -10.96 3.48 5.36
N PHE A 25 -11.48 4.14 4.34
CA PHE A 25 -11.82 5.57 4.35
C PHE A 25 -13.26 5.81 3.89
N PRO A 26 -14.27 5.28 4.62
CA PRO A 26 -15.66 5.28 4.18
C PRO A 26 -16.27 6.69 4.04
N ASN A 27 -15.74 7.66 4.79
CA ASN A 27 -16.24 9.03 4.80
C ASN A 27 -15.58 9.96 3.76
N LEU A 28 -14.49 9.52 3.13
CA LEU A 28 -13.87 10.27 2.04
C LEU A 28 -14.72 10.15 0.78
N GLY A 29 -14.89 11.26 0.05
CA GLY A 29 -15.46 11.27 -1.28
C GLY A 29 -14.60 10.49 -2.28
N PRO A 30 -15.15 10.10 -3.44
CA PRO A 30 -14.40 9.34 -4.45
C PRO A 30 -13.10 10.02 -4.89
N ASP A 31 -13.11 11.35 -5.05
CA ASP A 31 -11.96 12.13 -5.52
C ASP A 31 -10.88 12.35 -4.44
N GLU A 32 -11.20 12.06 -3.17
CA GLU A 32 -10.26 12.17 -2.05
C GLU A 32 -9.53 10.85 -1.78
N ARG A 33 -9.98 9.75 -2.38
CA ARG A 33 -9.38 8.43 -2.21
C ARG A 33 -8.23 8.22 -3.20
N MET A 34 -7.28 7.39 -2.79
CA MET A 34 -6.25 6.95 -3.72
C MET A 34 -6.83 6.05 -4.80
N CYS A 35 -6.30 6.18 -6.02
CA CYS A 35 -6.69 5.40 -7.17
C CYS A 35 -5.46 4.65 -7.71
N VAL A 36 -5.66 3.76 -8.69
CA VAL A 36 -4.56 3.00 -9.32
C VAL A 36 -3.42 3.93 -9.78
N HIS A 37 -3.74 5.10 -10.33
CA HIS A 37 -2.74 6.07 -10.77
C HIS A 37 -1.89 6.61 -9.61
N HIS A 38 -2.49 6.86 -8.45
CA HIS A 38 -1.76 7.30 -7.26
C HIS A 38 -0.77 6.23 -6.78
N PHE A 39 -1.19 4.95 -6.71
CA PHE A 39 -0.30 3.85 -6.32
C PHE A 39 0.82 3.60 -7.32
N ALA A 40 0.51 3.69 -8.63
CA ALA A 40 1.54 3.61 -9.67
C ALA A 40 2.59 4.70 -9.49
N LYS A 41 2.18 5.93 -9.14
CA LYS A 41 3.13 7.02 -8.91
C LYS A 41 4.02 6.80 -7.69
N GLN A 42 3.46 6.28 -6.60
CA GLN A 42 4.24 5.92 -5.41
C GLN A 42 5.25 4.81 -5.72
N TYR A 43 4.84 3.81 -6.49
CA TYR A 43 5.72 2.73 -6.95
C TYR A 43 6.90 3.23 -7.79
N GLU A 44 6.71 4.23 -8.64
CA GLU A 44 7.81 4.83 -9.42
C GLU A 44 8.87 5.51 -8.53
N VAL A 45 8.48 6.06 -7.39
CA VAL A 45 9.34 6.95 -6.59
C VAL A 45 9.95 6.27 -5.37
N PHE A 46 9.19 5.41 -4.68
CA PHE A 46 9.60 4.81 -3.40
C PHE A 46 9.10 3.37 -3.20
N ARG A 47 9.10 2.53 -4.25
CA ARG A 47 8.62 1.13 -4.22
C ARG A 47 9.14 0.31 -3.03
N GLU A 48 10.36 0.55 -2.59
CA GLU A 48 11.05 -0.25 -1.58
C GLU A 48 10.38 -0.11 -0.21
N GLY A 49 9.81 1.05 0.07
CA GLY A 49 9.10 1.34 1.32
C GLY A 49 7.60 0.99 1.28
N GLN A 50 7.13 0.38 0.20
CA GLN A 50 5.71 0.07 -0.02
C GLN A 50 5.45 -1.42 0.21
N PHE A 51 4.51 -1.72 1.11
CA PHE A 51 4.14 -3.08 1.49
C PHE A 51 2.63 -3.31 1.35
N VAL A 52 2.26 -4.54 1.02
CA VAL A 52 0.87 -4.99 0.92
C VAL A 52 0.64 -6.23 1.77
N ALA A 53 -0.54 -6.30 2.38
CA ALA A 53 -1.02 -7.50 3.06
C ALA A 53 -2.04 -8.21 2.15
N VAL A 54 -1.74 -9.45 1.77
CA VAL A 54 -2.58 -10.28 0.89
C VAL A 54 -3.12 -11.46 1.68
N TYR A 55 -4.43 -11.57 1.73
CA TYR A 55 -5.13 -12.72 2.26
C TYR A 55 -5.34 -13.75 1.14
N HIS A 56 -4.92 -14.99 1.41
CA HIS A 56 -5.16 -16.13 0.54
C HIS A 56 -6.18 -17.04 1.21
N SER A 57 -7.31 -17.22 0.54
CA SER A 57 -8.39 -18.08 1.00
C SER A 57 -8.07 -19.57 0.78
N ALA A 58 -8.91 -20.44 1.34
CA ALA A 58 -8.77 -21.89 1.12
C ALA A 58 -9.08 -22.32 -0.32
N ASN A 59 -9.83 -21.52 -1.09
CA ASN A 59 -10.17 -21.76 -2.49
C ASN A 59 -9.22 -21.07 -3.49
N GLY A 60 -8.12 -20.47 -3.00
CA GLY A 60 -7.09 -19.86 -3.86
C GLY A 60 -7.40 -18.44 -4.33
N GLU A 61 -8.40 -17.79 -3.74
CA GLU A 61 -8.67 -16.37 -3.98
C GLU A 61 -7.67 -15.51 -3.22
N GLU A 62 -7.24 -14.43 -3.87
CA GLU A 62 -6.35 -13.43 -3.29
C GLU A 62 -7.11 -12.13 -3.08
N GLN A 63 -6.99 -11.56 -1.88
CA GLN A 63 -7.57 -10.27 -1.55
C GLN A 63 -6.53 -9.40 -0.86
N VAL A 64 -6.35 -8.19 -1.37
CA VAL A 64 -5.58 -7.16 -0.66
C VAL A 64 -6.40 -6.68 0.53
N ILE A 65 -5.83 -6.80 1.73
CA ILE A 65 -6.51 -6.47 3.01
C ILE A 65 -5.78 -5.40 3.81
N GLY A 66 -4.64 -4.92 3.33
CA GLY A 66 -3.85 -3.92 4.03
C GLY A 66 -2.72 -3.37 3.18
N GLN A 67 -2.23 -2.20 3.58
CA GLN A 67 -1.16 -1.48 2.93
C GLN A 67 -0.32 -0.77 3.99
N GLY A 68 0.99 -0.76 3.80
CA GLY A 68 1.93 0.01 4.60
C GLY A 68 2.80 0.86 3.68
N SER A 69 2.74 2.18 3.87
CA SER A 69 3.54 3.15 3.11
C SER A 69 4.65 3.75 3.96
N GLY A 70 5.87 3.63 3.47
CA GLY A 70 7.02 4.39 3.91
C GLY A 70 7.89 4.79 2.73
N PHE A 71 8.87 5.64 3.01
CA PHE A 71 9.94 6.00 2.09
C PHE A 71 11.25 5.98 2.88
N PHE A 72 12.33 5.54 2.23
CA PHE A 72 13.65 5.52 2.85
C PHE A 72 14.35 6.84 2.58
N ILE A 73 14.81 7.49 3.65
CA ILE A 73 15.63 8.70 3.58
C ILE A 73 16.93 8.47 4.33
N ASP A 74 17.96 9.21 3.94
CA ASP A 74 19.15 9.36 4.76
C ASP A 74 18.82 10.35 5.89
N PHE A 75 18.51 9.81 7.07
CA PHE A 75 18.10 10.62 8.22
C PHE A 75 19.32 10.99 9.05
N ASP A 76 19.57 12.30 9.20
CA ASP A 76 20.64 12.82 10.05
C ASP A 76 20.19 12.79 11.52
N PHE A 77 20.66 11.78 12.26
CA PHE A 77 20.38 11.66 13.69
C PHE A 77 21.10 12.72 14.55
N GLU A 78 22.17 13.35 14.04
CA GLU A 78 22.89 14.42 14.75
C GLU A 78 22.19 15.77 14.59
N HIS A 79 21.43 15.97 13.51
CA HIS A 79 20.64 17.18 13.24
C HIS A 79 19.17 16.85 12.88
N PRO A 80 18.38 16.28 13.81
CA PRO A 80 17.03 15.77 13.52
C PRO A 80 16.02 16.84 13.09
N ASP A 81 16.33 18.12 13.33
CA ASP A 81 15.46 19.27 13.06
C ASP A 81 15.74 19.89 11.67
N HIS A 82 16.76 19.40 10.95
CA HIS A 82 17.25 20.01 9.72
C HIS A 82 17.58 18.94 8.66
N THR A 83 16.69 18.80 7.68
CA THR A 83 16.96 18.23 6.35
C THR A 83 16.63 19.24 5.28
#